data_AF-A0A821WUX5-F1
#
_entry.id   AF-A0A821WUX5-F1
#
_cell.length_a   1.000
_cell.length_b   1.000
_cell.length_c   1.000
_cell.angle_alpha   90.00
_cell.angle_beta   90.00
_cell.angle_gamma   90.00
#
_symmetry.space_group_name_H-M   'P 1'
#
loop_
_entity.id
_entity.type
_entity.pdbx_description
1 polymer ?
#
loop_
_entity_poly.entity_id
_entity_poly.type
_entity_poly.pdbx_seq_one_letter_code
_entity_poly.pdbx_strand_id
1 'polypeptide(L)'
;MEQIGSEPDPLLFGWFLFRMSEFRKAERYVEYMLTQLPSNDKAIGNAYNFLGLIYKDTHKLEQSVEYYEKALEIYSRLCRRDSPQVIATHCNLGLAYLALEDIRNAEEQQRQAEEKLINSPQS
;
A
#
# COMPACT_ATOMS: atom_id res chain seq x y z
N MET A 1 -8.75 -28.95 -24.29
CA MET A 1 -8.86 -28.68 -22.84
C MET A 1 -7.83 -27.62 -22.54
N GLU A 2 -8.23 -26.36 -22.53
CA GLU A 2 -7.36 -25.24 -22.18
C GLU A 2 -6.91 -25.43 -20.73
N GLN A 3 -5.60 -25.45 -20.51
CA GLN A 3 -5.03 -25.31 -19.17
C GLN A 3 -5.50 -23.97 -18.63
N ILE A 4 -6.34 -24.05 -17.59
CA ILE A 4 -6.72 -22.91 -16.75
C ILE A 4 -5.39 -22.34 -16.25
N GLY A 5 -4.96 -21.23 -16.84
CA GLY A 5 -3.87 -20.44 -16.32
C GLY A 5 -4.21 -20.12 -14.87
N SER A 6 -3.25 -20.37 -13.97
CA SER A 6 -3.34 -19.93 -12.57
C SER A 6 -3.92 -18.52 -12.55
N GLU A 7 -5.02 -18.31 -11.81
CA GLU A 7 -5.59 -16.98 -11.65
C GLU A 7 -4.45 -15.99 -11.35
N PRO A 8 -4.36 -14.87 -12.09
CA PRO A 8 -3.28 -13.92 -11.89
C PRO A 8 -3.30 -13.50 -10.42
N ASP A 9 -2.10 -13.33 -9.83
CA ASP A 9 -1.96 -12.83 -8.47
C ASP A 9 -2.93 -11.66 -8.29
N PRO A 10 -3.87 -11.73 -7.33
CA PRO A 10 -4.92 -10.74 -7.25
C PRO A 10 -4.39 -9.30 -7.08
N LEU A 11 -3.28 -9.13 -6.36
CA LEU A 11 -2.66 -7.80 -6.26
C LEU A 11 -2.10 -7.34 -7.61
N LEU A 12 -1.59 -8.26 -8.43
CA LEU A 12 -1.10 -7.98 -9.79
C LEU A 12 -2.25 -7.58 -10.73
N PHE A 13 -3.41 -8.24 -10.63
CA PHE A 13 -4.58 -7.87 -11.45
C PHE A 13 -5.16 -6.51 -11.03
N GLY A 14 -5.24 -6.24 -9.72
CA GLY A 14 -5.57 -4.91 -9.20
C GLY A 14 -4.62 -3.84 -9.75
N TRP A 15 -3.31 -4.09 -9.70
CA TRP A 15 -2.29 -3.19 -10.24
C TRP A 15 -2.43 -2.98 -11.75
N PHE A 16 -2.74 -4.02 -12.51
CA PHE A 16 -3.01 -3.91 -13.94
C PHE A 16 -4.20 -2.98 -14.21
N LEU A 17 -5.31 -3.11 -13.48
CA LEU A 17 -6.47 -2.21 -13.61
C LEU A 17 -6.11 -0.76 -13.29
N PHE A 18 -5.32 -0.53 -12.25
CA PHE A 18 -4.82 0.81 -11.91
C PHE A 18 -3.95 1.41 -13.01
N ARG A 19 -3.06 0.62 -13.62
CA ARG A 19 -2.24 1.07 -14.77
C ARG A 19 -3.07 1.43 -16.00
N MET A 20 -4.27 0.87 -16.11
CA MET A 20 -5.24 1.21 -17.15
C MET A 20 -6.14 2.40 -16.77
N SER A 21 -5.86 3.08 -15.65
CA SER A 21 -6.69 4.16 -15.08
C SER A 21 -8.12 3.74 -14.72
N GLU A 22 -8.35 2.43 -14.57
CA GLU A 22 -9.65 1.85 -14.22
C GLU A 22 -9.82 1.80 -12.70
N PHE A 23 -9.66 2.97 -12.04
CA PHE A 23 -9.56 3.08 -10.57
C PHE A 23 -10.72 2.45 -9.82
N ARG A 24 -11.96 2.63 -10.30
CA ARG A 24 -13.15 2.00 -9.69
C ARG A 24 -13.13 0.47 -9.78
N LYS A 25 -12.60 -0.09 -10.87
CA LYS A 25 -12.48 -1.54 -11.01
C LYS A 25 -11.37 -2.05 -10.10
N ALA A 26 -10.25 -1.33 -10.05
CA ALA A 26 -9.13 -1.66 -9.16
C ALA A 26 -9.55 -1.66 -7.68
N GLU A 27 -10.26 -0.61 -7.24
CA GLU A 27 -10.83 -0.49 -5.88
C GLU A 27 -11.73 -1.68 -5.54
N ARG A 28 -12.78 -1.92 -6.33
CA ARG A 28 -13.72 -3.03 -6.09
C ARG A 28 -13.06 -4.39 -6.10
N TYR A 29 -12.06 -4.59 -6.96
CA TYR A 29 -11.32 -5.84 -7.03
C TYR A 29 -10.50 -6.05 -5.75
N VAL A 30 -9.83 -5.03 -5.25
CA VAL A 30 -9.03 -5.12 -4.02
C VAL A 30 -9.91 -5.29 -2.79
N GLU A 31 -11.06 -4.61 -2.73
CA GLU A 31 -12.08 -4.82 -1.70
C GLU A 31 -12.62 -6.24 -1.71
N TYR A 32 -12.95 -6.78 -2.89
CA TYR A 32 -13.36 -8.18 -3.04
C TYR A 32 -12.28 -9.12 -2.51
N MET A 33 -11.01 -8.88 -2.85
CA MET A 33 -9.90 -9.69 -2.37
C MET A 33 -9.75 -9.66 -0.85
N LEU A 34 -9.91 -8.50 -0.22
CA LEU A 34 -9.90 -8.38 1.24
C LEU A 34 -10.96 -9.25 1.93
N THR A 35 -12.08 -9.58 1.25
CA THR A 35 -13.09 -10.52 1.78
C THR A 35 -12.70 -11.99 1.67
N GLN A 36 -11.79 -12.33 0.75
CA GLN A 36 -11.39 -13.70 0.45
C GLN A 36 -10.06 -14.09 1.10
N LEU A 37 -9.21 -13.10 1.43
CA LEU A 37 -7.90 -13.35 2.03
C LEU A 37 -8.06 -13.82 3.48
N PRO A 38 -7.38 -14.91 3.90
CA PRO A 38 -7.35 -15.29 5.31
C PRO A 38 -6.73 -14.14 6.12
N SER A 39 -7.28 -13.88 7.31
CA SER A 39 -7.06 -12.69 8.15
C SER A 39 -5.62 -12.43 8.62
N ASN A 40 -4.63 -13.19 8.15
CA ASN A 40 -3.29 -13.21 8.71
C ASN A 40 -2.19 -13.37 7.66
N ASP A 41 -2.15 -12.47 6.67
CA ASP A 41 -1.07 -12.45 5.69
C ASP A 41 -0.68 -11.01 5.35
N LYS A 42 0.62 -10.81 5.11
CA LYS A 42 1.22 -9.63 4.49
C LYS A 42 0.44 -9.17 3.24
N ALA A 43 -0.26 -10.08 2.57
CA ALA A 43 -1.20 -9.77 1.50
C ALA A 43 -2.24 -8.69 1.86
N ILE A 44 -2.75 -8.67 3.09
CA ILE A 44 -3.70 -7.63 3.57
C ILE A 44 -2.99 -6.27 3.63
N GLY A 45 -1.75 -6.23 4.12
CA GLY A 45 -0.94 -5.01 4.12
C GLY A 45 -0.69 -4.48 2.71
N ASN A 46 -0.40 -5.37 1.75
CA ASN A 46 -0.23 -4.99 0.35
C ASN A 46 -1.53 -4.43 -0.25
N ALA A 47 -2.67 -5.06 0.03
CA ALA A 47 -3.98 -4.61 -0.43
C ALA A 47 -4.33 -3.23 0.10
N TYR A 48 -4.12 -2.97 1.40
CA TYR A 48 -4.32 -1.64 1.98
C TYR A 48 -3.37 -0.59 1.41
N ASN A 49 -2.08 -0.92 1.25
CA ASN A 49 -1.14 0.00 0.60
C ASN A 49 -1.58 0.34 -0.83
N PHE A 50 -2.14 -0.61 -1.55
CA PHE A 50 -2.63 -0.39 -2.90
C PHE A 50 -3.93 0.43 -2.95
N LEU A 51 -4.86 0.25 -2.01
CA LEU A 51 -6.01 1.16 -1.84
C LEU A 51 -5.54 2.59 -1.54
N GLY A 52 -4.53 2.74 -0.67
CA GLY A 52 -3.90 4.04 -0.43
C GLY A 52 -3.42 4.71 -1.72
N LEU A 53 -2.76 3.97 -2.61
CA LEU A 53 -2.32 4.48 -3.91
C LEU A 53 -3.49 4.91 -4.80
N ILE A 54 -4.54 4.10 -4.89
CA ILE A 54 -5.75 4.41 -5.67
C ILE A 54 -6.38 5.71 -5.16
N TYR A 55 -6.53 5.87 -3.84
CA TYR A 55 -7.15 7.05 -3.26
C TYR A 55 -6.29 8.31 -3.40
N LYS A 56 -4.96 8.18 -3.29
CA LYS A 56 -4.04 9.29 -3.58
C LYS A 56 -4.23 9.81 -5.01
N ASP A 57 -4.24 8.90 -5.98
CA ASP A 57 -4.32 9.26 -7.41
C ASP A 57 -5.72 9.67 -7.86
N THR A 58 -6.75 9.39 -7.05
CA THR A 58 -8.12 9.88 -7.25
C THR A 58 -8.46 11.09 -6.37
N HIS A 59 -7.45 11.74 -5.76
CA HIS A 59 -7.57 12.92 -4.91
C HIS A 59 -8.46 12.76 -3.65
N LYS A 60 -8.64 11.52 -3.17
CA LYS A 60 -9.32 11.24 -1.89
C LYS A 60 -8.28 11.04 -0.80
N LEU A 61 -7.62 12.13 -0.43
CA LEU A 61 -6.36 12.07 0.30
C LEU A 61 -6.51 11.58 1.75
N GLU A 62 -7.61 11.89 2.42
CA GLU A 62 -7.89 11.41 3.78
C GLU A 62 -8.06 9.89 3.81
N GLN A 63 -8.75 9.33 2.81
CA GLN A 63 -8.86 7.88 2.65
C GLN A 63 -7.50 7.27 2.33
N SER A 64 -6.70 7.94 1.50
CA SER A 64 -5.34 7.49 1.20
C SER A 64 -4.51 7.34 2.46
N VAL A 65 -4.55 8.33 3.37
CA VAL A 65 -3.86 8.30 4.66
C VAL A 65 -4.34 7.12 5.49
N GLU A 66 -5.65 6.96 5.67
CA GLU A 66 -6.24 5.87 6.46
C GLU A 66 -5.76 4.49 5.98
N TYR A 67 -5.73 4.26 4.67
CA TYR A 67 -5.32 2.97 4.12
C TYR A 67 -3.82 2.72 4.21
N TYR A 68 -2.97 3.76 4.09
CA TYR A 68 -1.55 3.59 4.36
C TYR A 68 -1.26 3.30 5.84
N GLU A 69 -1.98 3.93 6.77
CA GLU A 69 -1.86 3.64 8.20
C GLU A 69 -2.26 2.20 8.52
N LYS A 70 -3.38 1.71 7.96
CA LYS A 70 -3.78 0.30 8.07
C LYS A 70 -2.72 -0.65 7.51
N ALA A 71 -2.09 -0.30 6.37
CA ALA A 71 -1.01 -1.11 5.81
C ALA A 71 0.21 -1.16 6.76
N LEU A 72 0.61 -0.03 7.34
CA LEU A 72 1.70 0.05 8.31
C LEU A 72 1.40 -0.73 9.59
N GLU A 73 0.15 -0.74 10.07
CA GLU A 73 -0.25 -1.55 11.22
C GLU A 73 0.03 -3.04 10.97
N ILE A 74 -0.36 -3.55 9.79
CA ILE A 74 -0.09 -4.94 9.41
C ILE A 74 1.42 -5.18 9.25
N TYR A 75 2.13 -4.31 8.55
CA TYR A 75 3.56 -4.49 8.33
C TYR A 75 4.38 -4.38 9.62
N SER A 76 3.96 -3.59 10.60
CA SER A 76 4.64 -3.49 11.90
C SER A 76 4.64 -4.81 12.68
N ARG A 77 3.63 -5.66 12.44
CA ARG A 77 3.48 -6.98 13.07
C ARG A 77 4.19 -8.09 12.28
N LEU A 78 4.22 -7.98 10.95
CA LEU A 78 4.58 -9.08 10.06
C LEU A 78 5.88 -8.88 9.28
N CYS A 79 6.42 -7.66 9.22
CA CYS A 79 7.61 -7.33 8.42
C CYS A 79 8.73 -6.77 9.29
N ARG A 80 9.98 -6.91 8.83
CA ARG A 80 11.10 -6.19 9.42
C ARG A 80 10.92 -4.69 9.19
N ARG A 81 11.37 -3.88 10.15
CA ARG A 81 11.25 -2.41 10.11
C ARG A 81 11.93 -1.81 8.87
N ASP A 82 13.04 -2.38 8.43
CA ASP A 82 13.81 -1.97 7.24
C ASP A 82 13.31 -2.62 5.94
N SER A 83 12.16 -3.30 5.96
CA SER A 83 11.64 -3.93 4.75
C SER A 83 11.22 -2.89 3.70
N PRO A 84 11.42 -3.17 2.40
CA PRO A 84 11.04 -2.24 1.34
C PRO A 84 9.57 -1.84 1.38
N GLN A 85 8.68 -2.74 1.82
CA GLN A 85 7.25 -2.44 1.95
C GLN A 85 7.00 -1.35 3.01
N VAL A 86 7.61 -1.47 4.20
CA VAL A 86 7.45 -0.48 5.27
C VAL A 86 8.01 0.87 4.85
N ILE A 87 9.20 0.90 4.24
CA ILE A 87 9.84 2.13 3.77
C ILE A 87 8.99 2.80 2.70
N ALA A 88 8.55 2.05 1.68
CA ALA A 88 7.73 2.59 0.60
C ALA A 88 6.39 3.13 1.10
N THR A 89 5.74 2.45 2.05
CA THR A 89 4.47 2.92 2.62
C THR A 89 4.65 4.21 3.43
N HIS A 90 5.73 4.37 4.20
CA HIS A 90 6.04 5.65 4.84
C HIS A 90 6.25 6.78 3.80
N CYS A 91 7.00 6.53 2.73
CA CYS A 91 7.16 7.52 1.66
C CYS A 91 5.81 7.90 1.03
N ASN A 92 4.96 6.92 0.72
CA ASN A 92 3.65 7.16 0.13
C ASN A 92 2.72 7.93 1.07
N LEU A 93 2.75 7.62 2.37
CA LEU A 93 2.00 8.34 3.39
C LEU A 93 2.49 9.78 3.53
N GLY A 94 3.81 10.00 3.49
CA GLY A 94 4.40 11.34 3.45
C GLY A 94 3.92 12.16 2.24
N LEU A 95 3.89 11.55 1.05
CA LEU A 95 3.34 12.20 -0.15
C LEU A 95 1.85 12.51 -0.03
N ALA A 96 1.06 11.64 0.61
CA ALA A 96 -0.35 11.90 0.86
C ALA A 96 -0.56 13.10 1.82
N TYR A 97 0.24 13.19 2.89
CA TYR A 97 0.22 14.35 3.78
C TYR A 97 0.68 15.65 3.11
N LEU A 98 1.69 15.60 2.24
CA LEU A 98 2.08 16.77 1.44
C LEU A 98 0.93 17.25 0.56
N ALA A 99 0.18 16.34 -0.06
CA ALA A 99 -0.98 16.68 -0.86
C ALA A 99 -2.13 17.26 -0.04
N LEU A 100 -2.22 16.93 1.26
CA LEU A 100 -3.13 17.53 2.24
C LEU A 100 -2.62 18.85 2.84
N GLU A 101 -1.45 19.32 2.42
CA GLU A 101 -0.74 20.46 3.02
C GLU A 101 -0.38 20.27 4.51
N ASP A 102 -0.42 19.04 5.02
CA ASP A 102 0.02 18.69 6.38
C ASP A 102 1.52 18.41 6.40
N ILE A 103 2.29 19.49 6.33
CA ILE A 103 3.75 19.44 6.26
C ILE A 103 4.36 18.75 7.48
N ARG A 104 3.76 18.91 8.67
CA ARG A 104 4.29 18.33 9.91
C ARG A 104 4.26 16.80 9.87
N ASN A 105 3.12 16.24 9.48
CA ASN A 105 3.01 14.79 9.36
C ASN A 105 3.83 14.25 8.18
N ALA A 106 3.91 14.98 7.07
CA ALA A 106 4.77 14.61 5.95
C ALA A 106 6.25 14.48 6.34
N GLU A 107 6.79 15.46 7.06
CA GLU A 107 8.18 15.44 7.56
C GLU A 107 8.45 14.27 8.50
N GLU A 108 7.48 13.94 9.37
CA GLU A 108 7.60 12.80 10.26
C GLU A 108 7.67 11.48 9.47
N GLN A 109 6.81 11.30 8.47
CA GLN A 109 6.85 10.10 7.64
C GLN A 109 8.15 9.97 6.85
N GLN A 110 8.68 11.08 6.34
CA GLN A 110 9.97 11.11 5.66
C GLN A 110 11.10 10.68 6.61
N ARG A 111 11.15 11.23 7.82
CA ARG A 111 12.13 10.83 8.85
C ARG A 111 12.03 9.34 9.18
N GLN A 112 10.81 8.84 9.35
CA GLN A 112 10.54 7.43 9.61
C GLN A 112 11.03 6.51 8.48
N ALA A 113 10.92 6.94 7.22
CA ALA A 113 11.43 6.20 6.07
C ALA A 113 12.97 6.20 6.02
N GLU A 114 13.60 7.35 6.23
CA GLU A 114 15.06 7.52 6.24
C GLU A 114 15.73 6.73 7.35
N GLU A 115 15.20 6.79 8.58
CA GLU A 115 15.73 6.03 9.72
C GLU A 115 15.72 4.52 9.43
N LYS A 116 14.65 4.02 8.82
CA LYS A 116 14.52 2.60 8.48
C LYS A 116 15.46 2.19 7.33
N LEU A 117 15.70 3.09 6.39
CA LEU A 117 16.64 2.87 5.28
C LEU A 117 18.09 2.85 5.78
N ILE A 118 18.48 3.80 6.64
CA ILE A 118 19.84 3.90 7.18
C ILE A 118 20.18 2.68 8.06
N ASN A 119 19.20 2.15 8.79
CA ASN A 119 19.38 0.98 9.63
C ASN A 119 19.23 -0.37 8.88
N SER A 120 19.13 -0.35 7.55
CA SER A 120 19.16 -1.57 6.75
C SER A 120 20.59 -2.14 6.71
N PRO A 121 20.81 -3.44 6.99
CA PRO A 121 22.12 -4.03 6.84
C PRO A 121 22.50 -3.98 5.36
N GLN A 122 23.54 -3.21 5.03
CA GLN A 122 24.20 -3.24 3.73
C GLN A 122 24.74 -4.67 3.55
N SER A 123 24.21 -5.39 2.56
CA SER A 123 24.59 -6.76 2.22
C SER A 123 26.06 -6.88 1.83
#